data_AF-A0AAW0WEX1-F1
#
_entry.id   AF-A0AAW0WEX1-F1
#
_cell.length_a   1.000
_cell.length_b   1.000
_cell.length_c   1.000
_cell.angle_alpha   90.00
_cell.angle_beta   90.00
_cell.angle_gamma   90.00
#
_symmetry.space_group_name_H-M   'P 1'
#
loop_
_entity.id
_entity.type
_entity.pdbx_description
1 polymer ?
#
loop_
_entity_poly.entity_id
_entity_poly.type
_entity_poly.pdbx_seq_one_letter_code
_entity_poly.pdbx_strand_id
1 'polypeptide(L)'
;RDNLRQWWIENTLNGIPRTIIGLRTNDGIVHTLKYYEARELLEDESEADVCVNFLVQFLTFVKTKMAADTKAEYRFVCERNGNIYCTKLPDSARASLLPSWYTEKIFSKDTGSKCESKRK
;
A
#
# COMPACT_ATOMS: atom_id res chain seq x y z
N ARG A 1 11.16 -16.74 -13.11
CA ARG A 1 10.09 -17.38 -12.33
C ARG A 1 9.67 -16.47 -11.16
N ASP A 2 10.62 -15.73 -10.62
CA ASP A 2 10.49 -14.71 -9.55
C ASP A 2 9.37 -13.66 -9.75
N ASN A 3 8.96 -13.41 -10.99
CA ASN A 3 7.94 -12.40 -11.29
C ASN A 3 6.50 -12.87 -11.02
N LEU A 4 6.23 -14.18 -10.93
CA LEU A 4 4.86 -14.69 -10.81
C LEU A 4 4.20 -14.28 -9.49
N ARG A 5 4.91 -14.43 -8.36
CA ARG A 5 4.43 -13.96 -7.04
C ARG A 5 4.25 -12.44 -7.02
N GLN A 6 5.14 -11.68 -7.65
CA GLN A 6 4.99 -10.23 -7.74
C GLN A 6 3.73 -9.85 -8.52
N TRP A 7 3.51 -10.45 -9.69
CA TRP A 7 2.31 -10.21 -10.48
C TRP A 7 1.04 -10.64 -9.75
N TRP A 8 1.11 -11.74 -8.99
CA TRP A 8 0.01 -12.15 -8.12
C TRP A 8 -0.35 -11.06 -7.10
N ILE A 9 0.66 -10.49 -6.40
CA ILE A 9 0.46 -9.40 -5.43
C ILE A 9 -0.16 -8.19 -6.13
N GLU A 10 0.43 -7.75 -7.24
CA GLU A 10 -0.04 -6.58 -8.00
C GLU A 10 -1.47 -6.76 -8.48
N ASN A 11 -1.82 -7.91 -9.04
CA ASN A 11 -3.16 -8.19 -9.52
C ASN A 11 -4.18 -8.25 -8.38
N THR A 12 -3.86 -9.00 -7.33
CA THR A 12 -4.78 -9.26 -6.22
C THR A 12 -5.12 -7.95 -5.50
N LEU A 13 -4.12 -7.11 -5.24
CA LEU A 13 -4.34 -5.81 -4.58
C LEU A 13 -5.12 -4.82 -5.45
N ASN A 14 -5.01 -4.90 -6.77
CA ASN A 14 -5.74 -4.04 -7.71
C ASN A 14 -7.07 -4.63 -8.20
N GLY A 15 -7.45 -5.83 -7.74
CA GLY A 15 -8.66 -6.52 -8.20
C GLY A 15 -8.62 -6.95 -9.67
N ILE A 16 -7.44 -7.20 -10.23
CA ILE A 16 -7.25 -7.62 -11.62
C ILE A 16 -7.37 -9.15 -11.67
N PRO A 17 -8.37 -9.72 -12.36
CA PRO A 17 -8.62 -11.16 -12.31
C PRO A 17 -7.70 -11.98 -13.23
N ARG A 18 -7.11 -11.35 -14.24
CA ARG A 18 -6.40 -12.04 -15.33
C ARG A 18 -5.17 -11.27 -15.82
N THR A 19 -4.11 -12.02 -16.15
CA THR A 19 -2.87 -11.50 -16.75
C THR A 19 -2.55 -12.24 -18.03
N ILE A 20 -2.02 -11.50 -19.00
CA ILE A 20 -1.49 -12.05 -20.25
C ILE A 20 0.04 -12.00 -20.19
N ILE A 21 0.69 -13.15 -20.30
CA ILE A 21 2.15 -13.28 -20.27
C ILE A 21 2.66 -13.62 -21.66
N GLY A 22 3.55 -12.79 -22.19
CA GLY A 22 4.28 -13.03 -23.42
C GLY A 22 5.60 -13.77 -23.16
N LEU A 23 5.72 -14.99 -23.68
CA LEU A 23 6.98 -15.73 -23.65
C LEU A 23 7.84 -15.31 -24.85
N ARG A 24 9.06 -14.88 -24.55
CA ARG A 24 10.01 -14.37 -25.54
C ARG A 24 11.21 -15.29 -25.70
N THR A 25 11.77 -15.34 -26.90
CA THR A 25 13.05 -15.99 -27.18
C THR A 25 14.22 -15.16 -26.62
N ASN A 26 15.42 -15.73 -26.64
CA ASN A 26 16.65 -15.01 -26.28
C ASN A 26 16.94 -13.82 -27.20
N ASP A 27 16.44 -13.87 -28.44
CA ASP A 27 16.52 -12.76 -29.40
C ASP A 27 15.46 -11.67 -29.16
N GLY A 28 14.65 -11.80 -28.10
CA GLY A 28 13.63 -10.83 -27.70
C GLY A 28 12.31 -10.94 -28.45
N ILE A 29 12.11 -11.98 -29.28
CA ILE A 29 10.88 -12.16 -30.07
C ILE A 29 9.83 -12.87 -29.21
N VAL A 30 8.66 -12.25 -29.03
CA VAL A 30 7.52 -12.89 -28.37
C VAL A 30 6.90 -13.91 -29.31
N HIS A 31 6.91 -15.19 -28.92
CA HIS A 31 6.39 -16.28 -29.75
C HIS A 31 5.13 -16.93 -29.16
N THR A 32 4.78 -16.64 -27.91
CA THR A 32 3.59 -17.24 -27.26
C THR A 32 2.97 -16.26 -26.27
N LEU A 33 1.65 -16.17 -26.30
CA LEU A 33 0.85 -15.49 -25.28
C LEU A 33 0.13 -16.55 -24.44
N LYS A 34 0.20 -16.41 -23.12
CA LYS A 34 -0.52 -17.25 -22.17
C LYS A 34 -1.42 -16.39 -21.29
N TYR A 35 -2.59 -16.91 -21.00
CA TYR A 35 -3.54 -16.31 -20.07
C TYR A 35 -3.41 -17.03 -18.73
N TYR A 36 -3.37 -16.24 -17.66
CA TYR A 36 -3.39 -16.74 -16.30
C TYR A 36 -4.46 -15.99 -15.51
N GLU A 37 -5.30 -16.71 -14.81
CA GLU A 37 -6.07 -16.15 -13.70
C GLU A 37 -5.14 -15.86 -12.53
N ALA A 38 -5.53 -14.92 -11.65
CA ALA A 38 -4.71 -14.56 -10.49
C ALA A 38 -4.29 -15.80 -9.69
N ARG A 39 -5.21 -16.73 -9.38
CA ARG A 39 -4.89 -17.97 -8.63
C ARG A 39 -3.83 -18.85 -9.29
N GLU A 40 -3.68 -18.78 -10.61
CA GLU A 40 -2.73 -19.60 -11.37
C GLU A 40 -1.31 -19.02 -11.39
N LEU A 41 -1.13 -17.82 -10.82
CA LEU A 41 0.17 -17.16 -10.70
C LEU A 41 0.96 -17.61 -9.46
N LEU A 42 0.33 -18.34 -8.53
CA LEU A 42 1.03 -18.95 -7.40
C LEU A 42 1.24 -20.44 -7.64
N GLU A 43 2.37 -20.97 -7.15
CA GLU A 43 2.64 -22.41 -7.19
C GLU A 43 1.90 -23.14 -6.06
N ASP A 44 1.78 -22.50 -4.89
CA ASP A 44 1.03 -22.99 -3.73
C ASP A 44 0.05 -21.92 -3.21
N GLU A 45 -1.22 -22.30 -3.00
CA GLU A 45 -2.25 -21.43 -2.43
C GLU A 45 -1.88 -20.94 -1.03
N SER A 46 -1.09 -21.70 -0.26
CA SER A 46 -0.62 -21.29 1.06
C SER A 46 0.26 -20.03 1.02
N GLU A 47 0.90 -19.73 -0.13
CA GLU A 47 1.66 -18.49 -0.32
C GLU A 47 0.75 -17.25 -0.25
N ALA A 48 -0.49 -17.37 -0.74
CA ALA A 48 -1.47 -16.30 -0.66
C ALA A 48 -1.79 -15.98 0.80
N ASP A 49 -2.06 -17.02 1.60
CA ASP A 49 -2.36 -16.88 3.02
C ASP A 49 -1.20 -16.23 3.78
N VAL A 50 0.04 -16.65 3.52
CA VAL A 50 1.24 -16.04 4.13
C VAL A 50 1.31 -14.55 3.81
N CYS A 51 1.16 -14.17 2.53
CA CYS A 51 1.23 -12.77 2.11
C CYS A 51 0.10 -11.92 2.70
N VAL A 52 -1.14 -12.41 2.67
CA VAL A 52 -2.31 -11.68 3.18
C VAL A 52 -2.27 -11.57 4.70
N ASN A 53 -1.91 -12.63 5.41
CA ASN A 53 -1.78 -12.60 6.87
C ASN A 53 -0.70 -11.62 7.31
N PHE A 54 0.46 -11.62 6.65
CA PHE A 54 1.50 -10.64 6.89
C PHE A 54 0.99 -9.20 6.65
N LEU A 55 0.31 -8.95 5.53
CA LEU A 55 -0.23 -7.63 5.20
C LEU A 55 -1.20 -7.13 6.29
N VAL A 56 -2.12 -7.98 6.74
CA VAL A 56 -3.08 -7.66 7.81
C VAL A 56 -2.36 -7.33 9.12
N GLN A 57 -1.39 -8.15 9.52
CA GLN A 57 -0.60 -7.92 10.73
C GLN A 57 0.19 -6.61 10.65
N PHE A 58 0.84 -6.35 9.51
CA PHE A 58 1.62 -5.15 9.29
C PHE A 58 0.75 -3.89 9.33
N LEU A 59 -0.39 -3.87 8.63
CA LEU A 59 -1.30 -2.73 8.64
C LEU A 59 -1.92 -2.49 10.03
N THR A 60 -2.18 -3.56 10.79
CA THR A 60 -2.65 -3.47 12.18
C THR A 60 -1.58 -2.83 13.08
N PHE A 61 -0.32 -3.23 12.91
CA PHE A 61 0.81 -2.62 13.59
C PHE A 61 0.94 -1.12 13.26
N VAL A 62 0.88 -0.75 11.98
CA VAL A 62 0.93 0.65 11.52
C VAL A 62 -0.21 1.46 12.15
N LYS A 63 -1.45 0.98 12.06
CA LYS A 63 -2.64 1.62 12.65
C LYS A 63 -2.46 1.88 14.14
N THR A 64 -1.93 0.89 14.87
CA THR A 64 -1.70 0.98 16.32
C THR A 64 -0.62 2.03 16.64
N LYS A 65 0.48 2.06 15.88
CA LYS A 65 1.56 3.03 16.09
C LYS A 65 1.14 4.47 15.79
N MET A 66 0.31 4.68 14.78
CA MET A 66 -0.12 6.01 14.33
C MET A 66 -1.32 6.58 15.12
N ALA A 67 -1.98 5.78 15.95
CA ALA A 67 -3.16 6.22 16.72
C ALA A 67 -2.84 7.33 17.75
N ALA A 68 -1.59 7.43 18.21
CA ALA A 68 -1.20 8.35 19.27
C ALA A 68 -0.91 9.79 18.78
N ASP A 69 -0.44 9.97 17.55
CA ASP A 69 -0.01 11.26 17.01
C ASP A 69 -0.23 11.29 15.50
N THR A 70 -1.30 11.95 15.07
CA THR A 70 -1.71 12.00 13.65
C THR A 70 -0.79 12.83 12.77
N LYS A 71 0.13 13.62 13.37
CA LYS A 71 1.12 14.42 12.64
C LYS A 71 2.51 13.79 12.67
N ALA A 72 2.68 12.67 13.39
CA ALA A 72 3.95 11.96 13.42
C ALA A 72 4.23 11.27 12.09
N GLU A 73 5.48 11.38 11.64
CA GLU A 73 5.98 10.60 10.51
C GLU A 73 6.80 9.43 11.04
N TYR A 74 6.61 8.26 10.44
CA TYR A 74 7.34 7.04 10.79
C TYR A 74 8.06 6.50 9.57
N ARG A 75 9.30 6.08 9.78
CA ARG A 75 10.07 5.34 8.77
C ARG A 75 9.99 3.85 9.10
N PHE A 76 9.60 3.06 8.11
CA PHE A 76 9.63 1.60 8.16
C PHE A 76 10.78 1.11 7.29
N VAL A 77 11.66 0.28 7.84
CA VAL A 77 12.78 -0.33 7.11
C VAL A 77 12.71 -1.84 7.29
N CYS A 78 12.65 -2.57 6.18
CA CYS A 78 12.77 -4.02 6.18
C CYS A 78 14.25 -4.40 5.95
N GLU A 79 14.83 -5.13 6.89
CA GLU A 79 16.19 -5.63 6.77
C GLU A 79 16.24 -6.98 6.03
N ARG A 80 17.45 -7.41 5.62
CA ARG A 80 17.66 -8.68 4.91
C ARG A 80 17.25 -9.92 5.71
N ASN A 81 17.19 -9.81 7.04
CA ASN A 81 16.71 -10.85 7.95
C ASN A 81 15.17 -10.93 8.04
N GLY A 82 14.44 -10.04 7.34
CA GLY A 82 12.98 -9.97 7.36
C GLY A 82 12.40 -9.15 8.52
N ASN A 83 13.24 -8.62 9.42
CA ASN A 83 12.78 -7.75 10.50
C ASN A 83 12.39 -6.38 9.98
N ILE A 84 11.30 -5.84 10.52
CA ILE A 84 10.79 -4.52 10.18
C ILE A 84 11.01 -3.57 11.35
N TYR A 85 11.83 -2.56 11.14
CA TYR A 85 12.13 -1.52 12.12
C TYR A 85 11.25 -0.30 11.87
N CYS A 86 10.66 0.22 12.94
CA CYS A 86 9.77 1.38 12.91
C CYS A 86 10.39 2.50 13.76
N THR A 87 10.77 3.60 13.13
CA THR A 87 11.39 4.76 13.79
C THR A 87 10.52 6.00 13.62
N LYS A 88 10.12 6.64 14.72
CA LYS A 88 9.46 7.96 14.67
C LYS A 88 10.49 9.00 14.22
N LEU A 89 10.17 9.78 13.20
CA LEU A 89 11.04 10.85 12.71
C LEU A 89 10.93 12.08 13.62
N PRO A 90 12.05 12.77 13.91
CA PRO A 90 12.01 14.05 14.60
C PRO A 90 11.38 15.13 13.71
N ASP A 91 10.85 16.18 14.34
CA ASP A 91 10.15 17.27 13.64
C ASP A 91 10.99 17.95 12.56
N SER A 92 12.30 18.06 12.80
CA SER A 92 13.27 18.62 11.86
C SER A 92 13.53 17.76 10.62
N ALA A 93 13.18 16.47 10.64
CA ALA A 93 13.39 15.53 9.55
C ALA A 93 12.07 15.12 8.85
N ARG A 94 10.97 15.78 9.18
CA ARG A 94 9.67 15.52 8.54
C ARG A 94 9.72 15.94 7.08
N ALA A 95 9.33 15.02 6.20
CA ALA A 95 9.27 15.29 4.76
C ALA A 95 7.96 15.98 4.36
N SER A 96 6.98 16.10 5.27
CA SER A 96 5.62 16.56 4.98
C SER A 96 5.05 15.85 3.75
N LEU A 97 5.01 14.51 3.80
CA LEU A 97 4.51 13.65 2.71
C LEU A 97 3.13 14.08 2.20
N LEU A 98 2.31 14.64 3.09
CA LEU A 98 1.03 15.23 2.75
C LEU A 98 1.20 16.74 2.53
N PRO A 99 0.91 17.25 1.32
CA PRO A 99 0.91 18.67 1.05
C PRO A 99 -0.10 19.42 1.94
N SER A 100 0.20 20.69 2.26
CA SER A 100 -0.68 21.52 3.10
C SER A 100 -2.09 21.66 2.53
N TRP A 101 -2.22 21.82 1.21
CA TRP A 101 -3.53 21.93 0.56
C TRP A 101 -4.43 20.71 0.79
N TYR A 102 -3.85 19.51 0.94
CA TYR A 102 -4.61 18.28 1.19
C TYR A 102 -5.06 18.23 2.65
N THR A 103 -4.15 18.55 3.57
CA THR A 103 -4.45 18.49 5.00
C THR A 103 -5.41 19.58 5.45
N GLU A 104 -5.26 20.79 4.91
CA GLU A 104 -6.18 21.89 5.16
C GLU A 104 -7.57 21.60 4.60
N LYS A 105 -7.73 21.02 3.41
CA LYS A 105 -9.07 20.75 2.87
C LYS A 105 -9.78 19.59 3.54
N ILE A 106 -9.06 18.50 3.82
CA ILE A 106 -9.67 17.24 4.30
C ILE A 106 -9.80 17.21 5.82
N PHE A 107 -8.88 17.86 6.55
CA PHE A 107 -8.84 17.81 8.01
C PHE A 107 -9.14 19.15 8.69
N SER A 108 -9.45 20.23 7.95
CA SER A 108 -10.02 21.41 8.59
C SER A 108 -11.35 21.04 9.22
N LYS A 109 -11.49 21.31 10.52
CA LYS A 109 -12.79 21.22 11.18
C LYS A 109 -13.71 22.22 10.49
N ASP A 110 -14.87 21.76 10.03
CA ASP A 110 -15.99 22.64 9.72
C ASP A 110 -16.20 23.57 10.92
N THR A 111 -15.70 24.80 10.82
CA THR A 111 -16.08 25.87 11.73
C THR A 111 -17.51 26.21 11.33
N GLY A 112 -18.45 25.58 12.04
CA GLY A 112 -19.88 25.68 11.79
C GLY A 112 -20.30 27.08 11.38
N SER A 113 -21.01 27.15 10.25
CA SER A 113 -21.73 28.34 9.82
C SER A 113 -22.42 28.98 11.02
N LYS A 114 -21.92 30.15 11.43
CA LYS A 114 -22.57 30.99 12.42
C LYS A 114 -23.87 31.47 11.77
N CYS A 115 -25.00 30.83 12.09
CA CYS A 115 -26.32 31.36 11.77
C CYS A 115 -26.45 32.75 12.42
N GLU A 116 -26.26 33.81 11.63
CA GLU A 116 -26.63 35.16 12.02
C GLU A 116 -28.15 35.21 12.21
N SER A 117 -28.60 35.11 13.47
CA SER A 117 -29.94 35.52 13.85
C SER A 117 -30.05 37.03 13.69
N LYS A 118 -30.57 37.49 12.55
CA LYS A 118 -31.12 38.84 12.44
C LYS A 118 -32.39 38.91 13.27
N ARG A 119 -32.27 39.40 14.50
CA ARG A 119 -33.41 39.97 15.25
C ARG A 119 -33.90 41.20 14.48
N LYS A 120 -35.11 41.13 13.95
CA LYS A 120 -35.97 42.28 13.69
C LYS A 120 -37.10 42.24 14.70
#